data_AF-A0A357LWJ0-F1
#
_entry.id   AF-A0A357LWJ0-F1
#
_cell.length_a   1.000
_cell.length_b   1.000
_cell.length_c   1.000
_cell.angle_alpha   90.00
_cell.angle_beta   90.00
_cell.angle_gamma   90.00
#
_symmetry.space_group_name_H-M   'P 1'
#
loop_
_entity.id
_entity.type
_entity.pdbx_description
1 polymer ?
#
loop_
_entity_poly.entity_id
_entity_poly.type
_entity_poly.pdbx_seq_one_letter_code
_entity_poly.pdbx_strand_id
1 'polypeptide(L)'
;MRVNLSGLLFLLLLTLPVVVVAEELPVAEASGHQLSDGTFTNTDGQAINKSLGDLWRAFAGKEKPQAVALPVSQVDPEALRHPTQSQMVWLGHSTFLLQLGDRTILTDPQFSRRASPVFFAGPERVTGLPLDPSDLPQIDAVVISHNHYDHLDTASVKALRIRQPDNPPHFFVPLGLADWFRDRGIPEVTELDWWQSATLGDTRFYAVPVKHWSARGLFDRNRTLWAGWVMDSPGQRLMHVGDSGYSDDFRRIGECFPGIDMALIPIGAYDPRWFMKDAHMNPEEAVQVFQDMGAVQAVGMHWGT
;
A
#
# COMPACT_ATOMS: atom_id res chain seq x y z
N MET A 1 12.83 53.37 -31.64
CA MET A 1 12.16 52.45 -30.70
C MET A 1 12.95 51.16 -30.64
N ARG A 2 13.66 50.90 -29.53
CA ARG A 2 14.32 49.61 -29.26
C ARG A 2 13.35 48.80 -28.40
N VAL A 3 12.93 47.63 -28.86
CA VAL A 3 12.14 46.69 -28.06
C VAL A 3 13.13 45.78 -27.34
N ASN A 4 13.02 45.76 -26.02
CA ASN A 4 13.84 44.98 -25.11
C ASN A 4 13.18 43.59 -24.95
N LEU A 5 13.82 42.52 -25.44
CA LEU A 5 13.42 41.14 -25.13
C LEU A 5 14.14 40.72 -23.84
N SER A 6 13.54 41.03 -22.70
CA SER A 6 13.89 40.40 -21.43
C SER A 6 13.37 38.97 -21.42
N GLY A 7 14.31 38.02 -21.34
CA GLY A 7 14.09 36.58 -21.41
C GLY A 7 13.08 36.07 -20.38
N LEU A 8 12.09 35.33 -20.88
CA LEU A 8 11.25 34.45 -20.10
C LEU A 8 12.00 33.10 -20.04
N LEU A 9 12.69 32.84 -18.93
CA LEU A 9 13.30 31.54 -18.66
C LEU A 9 12.16 30.59 -18.28
N PHE A 10 11.57 29.92 -19.27
CA PHE A 10 10.73 28.74 -19.01
C PHE A 10 11.65 27.63 -18.51
N LEU A 11 11.65 27.36 -17.21
CA LEU A 11 12.12 26.08 -16.69
C LEU A 11 11.14 25.01 -17.21
N LEU A 12 11.49 24.39 -18.33
CA LEU A 12 10.94 23.08 -18.68
C LEU A 12 11.47 22.11 -17.62
N LEU A 13 10.67 21.81 -16.60
CA LEU A 13 10.83 20.60 -15.82
C LEU A 13 10.55 19.44 -16.78
N LEU A 14 11.62 18.91 -17.37
CA LEU A 14 11.58 17.66 -18.11
C LEU A 14 11.12 16.60 -17.12
N THR A 15 9.87 16.14 -17.27
CA THR A 15 9.41 14.91 -16.64
C THR A 15 10.30 13.80 -17.18
N LEU A 16 11.25 13.36 -16.36
CA LEU A 16 12.02 12.17 -16.69
C LEU A 16 11.01 11.05 -16.90
N PRO A 17 11.04 10.34 -18.05
CA PRO A 17 10.14 9.24 -18.28
C PRO A 17 10.34 8.23 -17.15
N VAL A 18 9.24 7.76 -16.55
CA VAL A 18 9.27 6.59 -15.66
C VAL A 18 9.89 5.46 -16.47
N VAL A 19 11.11 5.07 -16.12
CA VAL A 19 11.77 3.93 -16.75
C VAL A 19 11.25 2.69 -16.04
N VAL A 20 10.12 2.19 -16.52
CA VAL A 20 9.58 0.90 -16.08
C VAL A 20 10.44 -0.19 -16.71
N VAL A 21 11.43 -0.68 -15.96
CA VAL A 21 12.09 -1.96 -16.27
C VAL A 21 11.50 -3.00 -15.35
N ALA A 22 10.59 -3.81 -15.88
CA ALA A 22 10.17 -5.03 -15.22
C ALA A 22 11.33 -6.02 -15.24
N GLU A 23 12.09 -6.06 -14.15
CA GLU A 23 13.11 -7.08 -13.92
C GLU A 23 12.58 -8.11 -12.94
N GLU A 24 12.66 -9.39 -13.33
CA GLU A 24 12.45 -10.51 -12.44
C GLU A 24 13.72 -10.71 -11.59
N LEU A 25 13.55 -10.92 -10.29
CA LEU A 25 14.68 -11.35 -9.47
C LEU A 25 15.12 -12.77 -9.92
N PRO A 26 16.42 -13.01 -10.13
CA PRO A 26 16.93 -14.27 -10.72
C PRO A 26 16.66 -15.55 -9.91
N VAL A 27 15.95 -15.45 -8.79
CA VAL A 27 15.77 -16.54 -7.82
C VAL A 27 14.30 -16.83 -7.51
N ALA A 28 13.33 -16.20 -8.18
CA ALA A 28 11.93 -16.33 -7.79
C ALA A 28 11.03 -16.71 -8.98
N GLU A 29 10.58 -17.97 -9.01
CA GLU A 29 9.46 -18.35 -9.87
C GLU A 29 8.15 -17.84 -9.27
N ALA A 30 7.50 -16.88 -9.92
CA ALA A 30 6.10 -16.56 -9.68
C ALA A 30 5.17 -17.53 -10.43
N SER A 31 5.50 -18.82 -10.49
CA SER A 31 4.75 -19.76 -11.33
C SER A 31 3.50 -20.30 -10.61
N GLY A 32 2.34 -20.19 -11.26
CA GLY A 32 1.12 -20.91 -10.88
C GLY A 32 0.11 -20.19 -9.95
N HIS A 33 0.39 -18.96 -9.52
CA HIS A 33 -0.53 -18.21 -8.67
C HIS A 33 -1.73 -17.62 -9.46
N GLN A 34 -1.56 -17.33 -10.76
CA GLN A 34 -2.64 -16.98 -11.69
C GLN A 34 -3.27 -18.25 -12.30
N LEU A 35 -4.58 -18.40 -12.12
CA LEU A 35 -5.35 -19.54 -12.61
C LEU A 35 -5.91 -19.30 -14.02
N SER A 36 -6.29 -20.38 -14.71
CA SER A 36 -6.84 -20.34 -16.07
C SER A 36 -8.16 -19.58 -16.21
N ASP A 37 -8.89 -19.38 -15.10
CA ASP A 37 -10.13 -18.61 -15.06
C ASP A 37 -9.91 -17.11 -14.82
N GLY A 38 -8.65 -16.67 -14.75
CA GLY A 38 -8.24 -15.28 -14.53
C GLY A 38 -8.25 -14.86 -13.05
N THR A 39 -8.45 -15.79 -12.11
CA THR A 39 -8.32 -15.51 -10.67
C THR A 39 -6.92 -15.80 -10.14
N PHE A 40 -6.62 -15.28 -8.95
CA PHE A 40 -5.36 -15.45 -8.27
C PHE A 40 -5.48 -16.30 -6.99
N THR A 41 -4.38 -16.94 -6.62
CA THR A 41 -4.20 -17.73 -5.38
C THR A 41 -2.93 -17.30 -4.65
N ASN A 42 -2.77 -17.73 -3.39
CA ASN A 42 -1.54 -17.49 -2.63
C ASN A 42 -0.41 -18.40 -3.13
N THR A 43 0.83 -18.16 -2.69
CA THR A 43 2.01 -18.95 -3.08
C THR A 43 1.93 -20.43 -2.66
N ASP A 44 1.08 -20.76 -1.69
CA ASP A 44 0.74 -22.14 -1.30
C ASP A 44 -0.32 -22.80 -2.20
N GLY A 45 -0.74 -22.12 -3.27
CA GLY A 45 -1.76 -22.55 -4.22
C GLY A 45 -3.20 -22.47 -3.68
N GLN A 46 -3.41 -21.89 -2.50
CA GLN A 46 -4.74 -21.81 -1.87
C GLN A 46 -5.36 -20.41 -2.00
N ALA A 47 -6.63 -20.38 -2.38
CA ALA A 47 -7.47 -19.19 -2.26
C ALA A 47 -8.09 -19.11 -0.86
N ILE A 48 -8.15 -17.91 -0.28
CA ILE A 48 -8.86 -17.67 0.98
C ILE A 48 -10.35 -17.49 0.69
N ASN A 49 -11.09 -18.59 0.80
CA ASN A 49 -12.54 -18.60 0.62
C ASN A 49 -13.23 -18.88 1.95
N LYS A 50 -14.04 -17.93 2.42
CA LYS A 50 -14.90 -18.10 3.59
C LYS A 50 -16.36 -18.10 3.14
N SER A 51 -17.14 -19.07 3.62
CA SER A 51 -18.56 -19.14 3.27
C SER A 51 -19.37 -18.03 3.96
N LEU A 52 -20.56 -17.74 3.45
CA LEU A 52 -21.50 -16.85 4.16
C LEU A 52 -21.83 -17.36 5.56
N GLY A 53 -21.87 -18.70 5.75
CA GLY A 53 -22.07 -19.32 7.06
C GLY A 53 -20.90 -19.06 8.02
N ASP A 54 -19.66 -19.12 7.52
CA ASP A 54 -18.47 -18.78 8.31
C ASP A 54 -18.47 -17.31 8.71
N LEU A 55 -18.82 -16.41 7.79
CA LEU A 55 -18.96 -14.98 8.06
C LEU A 55 -20.00 -14.72 9.16
N TRP A 56 -21.18 -15.35 9.04
CA TRP A 56 -22.23 -15.26 10.05
C TRP A 56 -21.75 -15.78 11.40
N ARG A 57 -21.12 -16.96 11.44
CA ARG A 57 -20.56 -17.54 12.68
C ARG A 57 -19.47 -16.67 13.30
N ALA A 58 -18.67 -15.99 12.48
CA ALA A 58 -17.56 -15.17 12.96
C ALA A 58 -18.04 -13.91 13.69
N PHE A 59 -19.15 -13.29 13.25
CA PHE A 59 -19.55 -11.95 13.69
C PHE A 59 -20.96 -11.83 14.27
N ALA A 60 -21.88 -12.75 13.95
CA ALA A 60 -23.25 -12.64 14.45
C ALA A 60 -23.32 -12.87 15.97
N GLY A 61 -24.07 -12.00 16.65
CA GLY A 61 -24.26 -12.07 18.10
C GLY A 61 -23.00 -11.76 18.92
N LYS A 62 -21.89 -11.36 18.30
CA LYS A 62 -20.71 -10.89 19.02
C LYS A 62 -20.83 -9.42 19.33
N GLU A 63 -20.59 -9.07 20.58
CA GLU A 63 -20.42 -7.67 20.97
C GLU A 63 -19.21 -7.10 20.24
N LYS A 64 -19.42 -5.98 19.55
CA LYS A 64 -18.31 -5.23 19.00
C LYS A 64 -17.60 -4.55 20.17
N PRO A 65 -16.26 -4.64 20.27
CA PRO A 65 -15.54 -3.87 21.26
C PRO A 65 -15.86 -2.39 21.09
N GLN A 66 -15.95 -1.67 22.21
CA GLN A 66 -16.18 -0.24 22.18
C GLN A 66 -15.05 0.42 21.38
N ALA A 67 -15.43 1.18 20.35
CA ALA A 67 -14.48 1.99 19.60
C ALA A 67 -13.88 3.06 20.53
N VAL A 68 -12.55 3.05 20.66
CA VAL A 68 -11.81 4.06 21.42
C VAL A 68 -10.91 4.80 20.44
N ALA A 69 -11.19 6.09 20.24
CA ALA A 69 -10.32 6.95 19.46
C ALA A 69 -8.99 7.14 20.21
N LEU A 70 -7.88 6.97 19.50
CA LEU A 70 -6.54 7.18 20.05
C LEU A 70 -6.17 8.67 20.00
N PRO A 71 -5.29 9.15 20.90
CA PRO A 71 -4.73 10.49 20.78
C PRO A 71 -4.01 10.69 19.45
N VAL A 72 -4.34 11.76 18.74
CA VAL A 72 -3.74 12.09 17.44
C VAL A 72 -2.71 13.20 17.63
N SER A 73 -1.46 12.91 17.24
CA SER A 73 -0.42 13.94 17.17
C SER A 73 -0.56 14.72 15.87
N GLN A 74 -0.72 16.03 15.95
CA GLN A 74 -0.77 16.89 14.76
C GLN A 74 0.60 16.95 14.10
N VAL A 75 0.62 16.83 12.77
CA VAL A 75 1.84 16.89 11.97
C VAL A 75 1.99 18.29 11.40
N ASP A 76 3.18 18.88 11.54
CA ASP A 76 3.49 20.18 10.94
C ASP A 76 3.69 20.04 9.41
N PRO A 77 2.84 20.64 8.57
CA PRO A 77 2.97 20.54 7.12
C PRO A 77 4.28 21.13 6.58
N GLU A 78 4.87 22.13 7.25
CA GLU A 78 6.14 22.72 6.80
C GLU A 78 7.31 21.73 6.95
N ALA A 79 7.29 20.92 8.01
CA ALA A 79 8.27 19.86 8.21
C ALA A 79 8.23 18.79 7.11
N LEU A 80 7.08 18.63 6.43
CA LEU A 80 6.91 17.68 5.32
C LEU A 80 7.32 18.26 3.96
N ARG A 81 7.22 19.58 3.77
CA ARG A 81 7.58 20.22 2.48
C ARG A 81 9.08 20.21 2.22
N HIS A 82 9.88 20.27 3.28
CA HIS A 82 11.33 20.37 3.19
C HIS A 82 12.02 19.40 4.17
N PRO A 83 11.93 18.07 3.93
CA PRO A 83 12.57 17.09 4.79
C PRO A 83 14.09 17.28 4.76
N THR A 84 14.71 17.32 5.94
CA THR A 84 16.19 17.44 6.10
C THR A 84 16.87 16.08 6.27
N GLN A 85 16.07 15.04 6.48
CA GLN A 85 16.45 13.64 6.65
C GLN A 85 15.26 12.78 6.26
N SER A 86 15.48 11.49 6.07
CA SER A 86 14.37 10.56 5.88
C SER A 86 13.43 10.56 7.08
N GLN A 87 12.14 10.56 6.80
CA GLN A 87 11.12 10.58 7.84
C GLN A 87 9.87 9.82 7.40
N MET A 88 9.09 9.42 8.40
CA MET A 88 7.85 8.67 8.21
C MET A 88 6.77 9.24 9.12
N VAL A 89 5.56 9.35 8.57
CA VAL A 89 4.36 9.72 9.31
C VAL A 89 3.31 8.64 9.11
N TRP A 90 2.80 8.09 10.20
CA TRP A 90 1.66 7.19 10.17
C TRP A 90 0.36 8.00 10.13
N LEU A 91 -0.35 7.96 9.01
CA LEU A 91 -1.64 8.65 8.80
C LEU A 91 -2.84 7.82 9.30
N GLY A 92 -2.57 6.65 9.88
CA GLY A 92 -3.55 5.70 10.38
C GLY A 92 -3.81 4.55 9.41
N HIS A 93 -4.34 3.45 9.95
CA HIS A 93 -4.55 2.18 9.27
C HIS A 93 -3.25 1.66 8.63
N SER A 94 -3.25 1.47 7.31
CA SER A 94 -2.07 1.08 6.51
C SER A 94 -1.48 2.25 5.71
N THR A 95 -1.90 3.49 6.01
CA THR A 95 -1.45 4.68 5.30
C THR A 95 -0.23 5.30 5.97
N PHE A 96 0.89 5.30 5.27
CA PHE A 96 2.13 5.96 5.69
C PHE A 96 2.59 6.94 4.62
N LEU A 97 2.99 8.14 5.06
CA LEU A 97 3.78 9.05 4.27
C LEU A 97 5.26 8.78 4.56
N LEU A 98 6.00 8.39 3.53
CA LEU A 98 7.40 8.00 3.60
C LEU A 98 8.22 8.98 2.78
N GLN A 99 9.16 9.69 3.39
CA GLN A 99 10.11 10.53 2.69
C GLN A 99 11.47 9.85 2.79
N LEU A 100 11.84 9.13 1.73
CA LEU A 100 12.96 8.21 1.68
C LEU A 100 13.86 8.58 0.51
N GLY A 101 15.12 8.90 0.78
CA GLY A 101 16.09 9.22 -0.27
C GLY A 101 15.60 10.36 -1.18
N ASP A 102 15.26 10.02 -2.42
CA ASP A 102 14.82 10.95 -3.47
C ASP A 102 13.29 11.06 -3.63
N ARG A 103 12.49 10.38 -2.80
CA ARG A 103 11.04 10.26 -3.02
C ARG A 103 10.19 10.51 -1.78
N THR A 104 9.01 11.08 -2.04
CA THR A 104 7.87 11.07 -1.12
C THR A 104 6.84 10.04 -1.61
N ILE A 105 6.66 8.98 -0.83
CA ILE A 105 5.85 7.81 -1.16
C ILE A 105 4.67 7.72 -0.18
N LEU A 106 3.48 7.36 -0.68
CA LEU A 106 2.33 7.00 0.15
C LEU A 106 2.01 5.50 0.01
N THR A 107 1.71 4.84 1.12
CA THR A 107 1.16 3.47 1.11
C THR A 107 -0.36 3.54 1.29
N ASP A 108 -1.11 2.70 0.57
CA ASP A 108 -2.55 2.41 0.80
C ASP A 108 -3.38 3.61 1.30
N PRO A 109 -3.47 4.73 0.54
CA PRO A 109 -4.08 5.95 1.04
C PRO A 109 -5.60 5.78 1.26
N GLN A 110 -6.01 5.88 2.52
CA GLN A 110 -7.40 5.82 2.96
C GLN A 110 -7.72 7.05 3.83
N PHE A 111 -8.12 8.15 3.19
CA PHE A 111 -8.45 9.41 3.85
C PHE A 111 -9.95 9.56 4.15
N SER A 112 -10.79 8.78 3.47
CA SER A 112 -12.23 8.84 3.64
C SER A 112 -12.67 8.44 5.06
N ARG A 113 -13.76 9.05 5.53
CA ARG A 113 -14.39 8.69 6.81
C ARG A 113 -14.78 7.20 6.89
N ARG A 114 -15.12 6.57 5.76
CA ARG A 114 -15.52 5.17 5.69
C ARG A 114 -14.71 4.39 4.64
N ALA A 115 -14.38 3.16 4.97
CA ALA A 115 -13.90 2.16 4.02
C ALA A 115 -15.09 1.40 3.43
N SER A 116 -15.69 1.95 2.36
CA SER A 116 -16.94 1.40 1.82
C SER A 116 -17.17 1.79 0.35
N PRO A 117 -17.94 0.99 -0.42
CA PRO A 117 -18.47 1.41 -1.72
C PRO A 117 -19.45 2.60 -1.63
N VAL A 118 -20.04 2.84 -0.47
CA VAL A 118 -21.09 3.85 -0.27
C VAL A 118 -20.77 4.74 0.94
N PHE A 119 -21.18 6.01 0.88
CA PHE A 119 -20.84 6.98 1.94
C PHE A 119 -21.65 6.79 3.24
N PHE A 120 -22.79 6.10 3.20
CA PHE A 120 -23.75 6.01 4.31
C PHE A 120 -23.68 4.70 5.12
N ALA A 121 -22.92 3.71 4.67
CA ALA A 121 -22.81 2.40 5.33
C ALA A 121 -21.38 1.86 5.22
N GLY A 122 -21.04 0.88 6.06
CA GLY A 122 -19.70 0.27 6.13
C GLY A 122 -18.84 0.83 7.27
N PRO A 123 -17.65 0.23 7.50
CA PRO A 123 -16.72 0.61 8.57
C PRO A 123 -16.42 2.10 8.55
N GLU A 124 -16.53 2.72 9.72
CA GLU A 124 -16.16 4.12 9.94
C GLU A 124 -14.86 4.16 10.71
N ARG A 125 -13.95 5.04 10.28
CA ARG A 125 -12.72 5.33 11.01
C ARG A 125 -13.05 5.90 12.40
N VAL A 126 -12.39 5.39 13.43
CA VAL A 126 -12.55 5.79 14.84
C VAL A 126 -11.50 6.82 15.27
N THR A 127 -10.32 6.80 14.66
CA THR A 127 -9.23 7.76 14.93
C THR A 127 -9.01 8.65 13.71
N GLY A 128 -9.15 9.96 13.88
CA GLY A 128 -8.99 10.93 12.79
C GLY A 128 -7.58 10.96 12.18
N LEU A 129 -7.46 11.61 11.02
CA LEU A 129 -6.16 11.82 10.38
C LEU A 129 -5.30 12.80 11.19
N PRO A 130 -3.98 12.62 11.25
CA PRO A 130 -3.07 13.56 11.92
C PRO A 130 -2.76 14.83 11.11
N LEU A 131 -3.27 14.89 9.88
CA LEU A 131 -3.05 15.94 8.89
C LEU A 131 -4.25 15.99 7.93
N ASP A 132 -4.64 17.17 7.48
CA ASP A 132 -5.60 17.30 6.38
C ASP A 132 -4.95 16.82 5.07
N PRO A 133 -5.58 15.94 4.27
CA PRO A 133 -5.01 15.50 2.99
C PRO A 133 -4.64 16.62 2.02
N SER A 134 -5.25 17.80 2.15
CA SER A 134 -4.87 18.99 1.36
C SER A 134 -3.48 19.54 1.73
N ASP A 135 -3.03 19.33 2.97
CA ASP A 135 -1.74 19.79 3.50
C ASP A 135 -0.57 18.82 3.24
N LEU A 136 -0.83 17.68 2.58
CA LEU A 136 0.24 16.74 2.19
C LEU A 136 1.32 17.45 1.35
N PRO A 137 2.60 17.04 1.41
CA PRO A 137 3.61 17.51 0.46
C PRO A 137 3.33 16.99 -0.95
N GLN A 138 4.18 17.37 -1.92
CA GLN A 138 4.22 16.70 -3.22
C GLN A 138 4.45 15.19 -3.00
N ILE A 139 3.63 14.36 -3.65
CA ILE A 139 3.71 12.90 -3.60
C ILE A 139 4.23 12.43 -4.96
N ASP A 140 5.33 11.68 -4.96
CA ASP A 140 5.96 11.18 -6.17
C ASP A 140 5.40 9.80 -6.55
N ALA A 141 5.16 8.95 -5.55
CA ALA A 141 4.67 7.59 -5.76
C ALA A 141 3.61 7.18 -4.74
N VAL A 142 2.75 6.27 -5.16
CA VAL A 142 1.78 5.58 -4.30
C VAL A 142 1.91 4.08 -4.54
N VAL A 143 2.05 3.30 -3.48
CA VAL A 143 1.94 1.84 -3.56
C VAL A 143 0.59 1.39 -3.01
N ILE A 144 -0.06 0.44 -3.70
CA ILE A 144 -1.32 -0.16 -3.27
C ILE A 144 -1.08 -1.63 -2.99
N SER A 145 -1.40 -2.14 -1.80
CA SER A 145 -1.20 -3.54 -1.46
C SER A 145 -2.20 -4.46 -2.16
N HIS A 146 -3.49 -4.10 -2.13
CA HIS A 146 -4.57 -4.86 -2.73
C HIS A 146 -5.83 -3.99 -2.84
N ASN A 147 -6.93 -4.57 -3.33
CA ASN A 147 -8.09 -3.78 -3.75
C ASN A 147 -9.19 -3.58 -2.69
N HIS A 148 -9.04 -3.93 -1.41
CA HIS A 148 -10.11 -3.71 -0.43
C HIS A 148 -10.32 -2.21 -0.17
N TYR A 149 -11.50 -1.86 0.34
CA TYR A 149 -11.92 -0.46 0.49
C TYR A 149 -11.11 0.34 1.51
N ASP A 150 -10.48 -0.34 2.46
CA ASP A 150 -9.63 0.23 3.49
C ASP A 150 -8.16 0.39 3.06
N HIS A 151 -7.77 -0.20 1.93
CA HIS A 151 -6.44 -0.04 1.33
C HIS A 151 -6.45 0.71 0.00
N LEU A 152 -7.58 0.66 -0.73
CA LEU A 152 -7.80 1.36 -1.99
C LEU A 152 -9.08 2.21 -1.91
N ASP A 153 -8.93 3.43 -1.40
CA ASP A 153 -10.01 4.41 -1.37
C ASP A 153 -10.06 5.23 -2.68
N THR A 154 -11.22 5.20 -3.34
CA THR A 154 -11.41 5.89 -4.63
C THR A 154 -11.31 7.40 -4.49
N ALA A 155 -11.80 7.97 -3.38
CA ALA A 155 -11.72 9.41 -3.16
C ALA A 155 -10.28 9.86 -2.94
N SER A 156 -9.52 9.10 -2.16
CA SER A 156 -8.11 9.38 -1.85
C SER A 156 -7.24 9.39 -3.11
N VAL A 157 -7.26 8.32 -3.92
CA VAL A 157 -6.41 8.26 -5.13
C VAL A 157 -6.78 9.32 -6.16
N LYS A 158 -8.06 9.66 -6.31
CA LYS A 158 -8.51 10.75 -7.18
C LYS A 158 -8.07 12.11 -6.65
N ALA A 159 -8.20 12.36 -5.35
CA ALA A 159 -7.77 13.61 -4.73
C ALA A 159 -6.27 13.83 -4.92
N LEU A 160 -5.45 12.79 -4.72
CA LEU A 160 -4.00 12.83 -4.94
C LEU A 160 -3.63 13.19 -6.39
N ARG A 161 -4.32 12.58 -7.36
CA ARG A 161 -4.11 12.85 -8.79
C ARG A 161 -4.57 14.25 -9.22
N ILE A 162 -5.71 14.70 -8.72
CA ILE A 162 -6.31 16.01 -9.05
C ILE A 162 -5.47 17.16 -8.47
N ARG A 163 -4.93 16.98 -7.27
CA ARG A 163 -4.14 18.00 -6.56
C ARG A 163 -2.80 18.31 -7.23
N GLN A 164 -2.28 17.40 -8.05
CA GLN A 164 -0.96 17.48 -8.67
C GLN A 164 -1.07 17.30 -10.18
N PRO A 165 -1.75 18.22 -10.91
CA PRO A 165 -2.05 18.03 -12.33
C PRO A 165 -0.79 18.02 -13.22
N ASP A 166 0.21 18.82 -12.87
CA ASP A 166 1.44 18.98 -13.65
C ASP A 166 2.51 17.92 -13.34
N ASN A 167 2.46 17.35 -12.13
CA ASN A 167 3.36 16.28 -11.69
C ASN A 167 2.57 15.26 -10.85
N PRO A 168 1.72 14.45 -11.48
CA PRO A 168 0.89 13.47 -10.79
C PRO A 168 1.75 12.38 -10.12
N PRO A 169 1.28 11.83 -8.98
CA PRO A 169 1.97 10.68 -8.38
C PRO A 169 1.85 9.47 -9.31
N HIS A 170 2.89 8.66 -9.36
CA HIS A 170 2.85 7.37 -10.06
C HIS A 170 2.34 6.27 -9.13
N PHE A 171 1.36 5.49 -9.58
CA PHE A 171 0.74 4.42 -8.80
C PHE A 171 1.36 3.07 -9.17
N PHE A 172 1.95 2.40 -8.19
CA PHE A 172 2.42 1.02 -8.30
C PHE A 172 1.37 0.10 -7.68
N VAL A 173 0.86 -0.84 -8.47
CA VAL A 173 -0.29 -1.67 -8.10
C VAL A 173 -0.03 -3.15 -8.45
N PRO A 174 -0.67 -4.10 -7.76
CA PRO A 174 -0.63 -5.50 -8.13
C PRO A 174 -1.29 -5.74 -9.49
N LEU A 175 -0.89 -6.83 -10.14
CA LEU A 175 -1.42 -7.27 -11.43
C LEU A 175 -2.96 -7.26 -11.48
N GLY A 176 -3.52 -6.70 -12.56
CA GLY A 176 -4.96 -6.62 -12.80
C GLY A 176 -5.65 -5.37 -12.23
N LEU A 177 -4.93 -4.50 -11.51
CA LEU A 177 -5.49 -3.23 -11.00
C LEU A 177 -5.31 -2.03 -11.93
N ALA A 178 -4.44 -2.09 -12.95
CA ALA A 178 -4.17 -0.93 -13.80
C ALA A 178 -5.44 -0.40 -14.49
N ASP A 179 -6.30 -1.28 -15.00
CA ASP A 179 -7.55 -0.88 -15.67
C ASP A 179 -8.52 -0.18 -14.72
N TRP A 180 -8.58 -0.61 -13.45
CA TRP A 180 -9.40 0.06 -12.44
C TRP A 180 -8.99 1.53 -12.26
N PHE A 181 -7.69 1.82 -12.30
CA PHE A 181 -7.13 3.17 -12.21
C PHE A 181 -7.39 3.99 -13.49
N ARG A 182 -7.14 3.40 -14.66
CA ARG A 182 -7.37 4.03 -15.97
C ARG A 182 -8.83 4.42 -16.17
N ASP A 183 -9.77 3.54 -15.81
CA ASP A 183 -11.22 3.79 -15.84
C ASP A 183 -11.65 4.97 -14.95
N ARG A 184 -10.80 5.37 -14.00
CA ARG A 184 -11.02 6.48 -13.07
C ARG A 184 -10.24 7.73 -13.42
N GLY A 185 -9.61 7.76 -14.60
CA GLY A 185 -8.85 8.91 -15.10
C GLY A 185 -7.47 9.03 -14.47
N ILE A 186 -6.88 7.93 -14.02
CA ILE A 186 -5.53 7.88 -13.43
C ILE A 186 -4.65 6.98 -14.31
N PRO A 187 -4.08 7.51 -15.41
CA PRO A 187 -3.26 6.73 -16.33
C PRO A 187 -1.83 6.46 -15.83
N GLU A 188 -1.37 7.19 -14.80
CA GLU A 188 -0.02 7.06 -14.23
C GLU A 188 0.06 5.84 -13.31
N VAL A 189 -0.07 4.65 -13.90
CA VAL A 189 -0.13 3.38 -13.17
C VAL A 189 0.77 2.33 -13.81
N THR A 190 1.53 1.62 -12.96
CA THR A 190 2.28 0.42 -13.33
C THR A 190 1.74 -0.74 -12.51
N GLU A 191 1.25 -1.77 -13.21
CA GLU A 191 0.93 -3.05 -12.59
C GLU A 191 2.16 -3.94 -12.54
N LEU A 192 2.34 -4.63 -11.41
CA LEU A 192 3.44 -5.56 -11.19
C LEU A 192 2.90 -6.88 -10.64
N ASP A 193 3.44 -7.96 -11.18
CA ASP A 193 3.32 -9.29 -10.60
C ASP A 193 4.35 -9.46 -9.46
N TRP A 194 4.19 -10.50 -8.64
CA TRP A 194 5.17 -10.85 -7.62
C TRP A 194 6.56 -11.04 -8.22
N TRP A 195 7.55 -10.52 -7.48
CA TRP A 195 8.96 -10.49 -7.83
C TRP A 195 9.31 -9.63 -9.05
N GLN A 196 8.34 -8.94 -9.65
CA GLN A 196 8.59 -7.87 -10.60
C GLN A 196 8.88 -6.56 -9.88
N SER A 197 9.55 -5.67 -10.59
CA SER A 197 9.88 -4.36 -10.08
C SER A 197 9.73 -3.25 -11.12
N ALA A 198 9.70 -2.01 -10.65
CA ALA A 198 9.79 -0.83 -11.49
C ALA A 198 10.55 0.27 -10.75
N THR A 199 11.18 1.17 -11.48
CA THR A 199 12.03 2.23 -10.92
C THR A 199 11.45 3.60 -11.21
N LEU A 200 11.48 4.49 -10.21
CA LEU A 200 11.13 5.90 -10.33
C LEU A 200 12.24 6.75 -9.72
N GLY A 201 13.09 7.36 -10.56
CA GLY A 201 14.35 7.97 -10.12
C GLY A 201 15.34 6.93 -9.65
N ASP A 202 15.85 7.12 -8.43
CA ASP A 202 16.81 6.22 -7.82
C ASP A 202 16.14 5.19 -6.88
N THR A 203 14.82 5.28 -6.70
CA THR A 203 14.04 4.33 -5.90
C THR A 203 13.43 3.23 -6.77
N ARG A 204 13.64 1.97 -6.38
CA ARG A 204 13.03 0.79 -7.00
C ARG A 204 11.94 0.19 -6.12
N PHE A 205 10.82 -0.14 -6.74
CA PHE A 205 9.63 -0.73 -6.11
C PHE A 205 9.50 -2.17 -6.56
N TYR A 206 9.51 -3.11 -5.62
CA TYR A 206 9.29 -4.53 -5.88
C TYR A 206 7.94 -4.95 -5.32
N ALA A 207 7.10 -5.55 -6.15
CA ALA A 207 5.92 -6.27 -5.66
C ALA A 207 6.38 -7.64 -5.15
N VAL A 208 6.05 -8.00 -3.92
CA VAL A 208 6.46 -9.29 -3.31
C VAL A 208 5.24 -10.05 -2.80
N PRO A 209 5.28 -11.39 -2.76
CA PRO A 209 4.16 -12.19 -2.30
C PRO A 209 3.89 -11.95 -0.83
N VAL A 210 2.59 -11.86 -0.52
CA VAL A 210 2.05 -11.88 0.83
C VAL A 210 0.77 -12.72 0.84
N LYS A 211 0.33 -13.17 2.01
CA LYS A 211 -0.83 -14.05 2.11
C LYS A 211 -2.14 -13.28 2.33
N HIS A 212 -2.92 -13.08 1.28
CA HIS A 212 -4.18 -12.35 1.35
C HIS A 212 -5.16 -12.76 0.22
N TRP A 213 -6.10 -11.87 -0.12
CA TRP A 213 -7.10 -12.02 -1.17
C TRP A 213 -7.58 -10.64 -1.66
N SER A 214 -8.45 -10.59 -2.68
CA SER A 214 -8.98 -9.31 -3.20
C SER A 214 -10.48 -9.41 -3.53
N ALA A 215 -11.26 -8.35 -3.28
CA ALA A 215 -12.58 -8.12 -3.87
C ALA A 215 -13.09 -6.69 -3.56
N ARG A 216 -13.90 -6.14 -4.46
CA ARG A 216 -14.66 -4.90 -4.22
C ARG A 216 -16.16 -5.07 -4.43
N GLY A 217 -16.55 -6.00 -5.28
CA GLY A 217 -17.93 -6.33 -5.59
C GLY A 217 -18.31 -7.76 -5.20
N LEU A 218 -19.44 -8.22 -5.75
CA LEU A 218 -19.96 -9.57 -5.47
C LEU A 218 -19.33 -10.66 -6.35
N PHE A 219 -18.72 -10.29 -7.48
CA PHE A 219 -18.29 -11.23 -8.53
C PHE A 219 -16.83 -11.06 -8.97
N ASP A 220 -16.05 -10.28 -8.21
CA ASP A 220 -14.66 -9.92 -8.53
C ASP A 220 -13.65 -10.48 -7.52
N ARG A 221 -14.07 -11.45 -6.69
CA ARG A 221 -13.18 -12.15 -5.76
C ARG A 221 -11.96 -12.69 -6.51
N ASN A 222 -10.78 -12.33 -6.02
CA ASN A 222 -9.46 -12.72 -6.51
C ASN A 222 -9.22 -12.41 -7.98
N ARG A 223 -9.92 -11.43 -8.58
CA ARG A 223 -9.68 -11.02 -9.98
C ARG A 223 -8.51 -10.05 -10.15
N THR A 224 -7.98 -9.53 -9.06
CA THR A 224 -6.74 -8.76 -9.04
C THR A 224 -5.79 -9.36 -8.02
N LEU A 225 -4.50 -9.20 -8.24
CA LEU A 225 -3.48 -9.66 -7.30
C LEU A 225 -3.46 -8.79 -6.02
N TRP A 226 -2.73 -9.25 -5.02
CA TRP A 226 -2.36 -8.55 -3.79
C TRP A 226 -0.84 -8.68 -3.61
N ALA A 227 -0.16 -7.67 -3.06
CA ALA A 227 1.28 -7.68 -2.89
C ALA A 227 1.71 -6.89 -1.66
N GLY A 228 2.84 -7.30 -1.08
CA GLY A 228 3.68 -6.41 -0.29
C GLY A 228 4.61 -5.61 -1.19
N TRP A 229 5.24 -4.58 -0.64
CA TRP A 229 6.09 -3.66 -1.38
C TRP A 229 7.44 -3.46 -0.69
N VAL A 230 8.52 -3.89 -1.35
CA VAL A 230 9.88 -3.44 -0.98
C VAL A 230 10.17 -2.17 -1.75
N MET A 231 10.47 -1.10 -1.02
CA MET A 231 10.87 0.20 -1.55
C MET A 231 12.36 0.36 -1.26
N ASP A 232 13.17 0.17 -2.30
CA ASP A 232 14.63 0.23 -2.24
C ASP A 232 15.10 1.60 -2.75
N SER A 233 15.30 2.53 -1.83
CA SER A 233 15.74 3.90 -2.06
C SER A 233 17.24 4.06 -1.76
N PRO A 234 17.90 5.13 -2.23
CA PRO A 234 19.31 5.37 -1.91
C PRO A 234 19.60 5.35 -0.41
N GLY A 235 20.31 4.30 0.04
CA GLY A 235 20.72 4.13 1.43
C GLY A 235 19.63 3.70 2.40
N GLN A 236 18.42 3.39 1.93
CA GLN A 236 17.31 2.93 2.77
C GLN A 236 16.39 1.95 2.06
N ARG A 237 16.04 0.87 2.75
CA ARG A 237 15.10 -0.14 2.28
C ARG A 237 13.94 -0.31 3.24
N LEU A 238 12.73 -0.03 2.78
CA LEU A 238 11.51 -0.23 3.54
C LEU A 238 10.66 -1.35 2.97
N MET A 239 9.94 -2.04 3.86
CA MET A 239 8.98 -3.07 3.51
C MET A 239 7.58 -2.70 4.01
N HIS A 240 6.60 -2.61 3.11
CA HIS A 240 5.19 -2.50 3.44
C HIS A 240 4.49 -3.82 3.13
N VAL A 241 3.98 -4.52 4.15
CA VAL A 241 3.41 -5.87 3.93
C VAL A 241 1.92 -5.87 3.57
N GLY A 242 1.26 -4.71 3.54
CA GLY A 242 -0.20 -4.63 3.47
C GLY A 242 -0.86 -5.27 4.70
N ASP A 243 -2.08 -5.76 4.57
CA ASP A 243 -2.70 -6.67 5.54
C ASP A 243 -2.51 -8.11 5.06
N SER A 244 -1.98 -8.98 5.92
CA SER A 244 -1.59 -10.32 5.48
C SER A 244 -1.66 -11.32 6.62
N GLY A 245 -1.96 -12.56 6.26
CA GLY A 245 -1.75 -13.72 7.11
C GLY A 245 -0.27 -14.08 7.13
N TYR A 246 0.11 -14.94 8.07
CA TYR A 246 1.46 -15.48 8.12
C TYR A 246 1.70 -16.48 6.97
N SER A 247 2.87 -16.41 6.33
CA SER A 247 3.34 -17.36 5.32
C SER A 247 4.87 -17.47 5.31
N ASP A 248 5.39 -18.53 4.67
CA ASP A 248 6.84 -18.71 4.49
C ASP A 248 7.46 -17.69 3.52
N ASP A 249 6.64 -16.92 2.80
CA ASP A 249 7.08 -15.86 1.89
C ASP A 249 7.95 -14.82 2.61
N PHE A 250 7.67 -14.53 3.89
CA PHE A 250 8.42 -13.53 4.65
C PHE A 250 9.89 -13.92 4.87
N ARG A 251 10.17 -15.21 5.08
CA ARG A 251 11.57 -15.69 5.13
C ARG A 251 12.24 -15.52 3.79
N ARG A 252 11.52 -15.85 2.70
CA ARG A 252 12.02 -15.71 1.35
C ARG A 252 12.32 -14.25 0.99
N ILE A 253 11.46 -13.33 1.42
CA ILE A 253 11.66 -11.89 1.28
C ILE A 253 12.95 -11.47 2.01
N GLY A 254 13.15 -11.92 3.25
CA GLY A 254 14.38 -11.63 4.01
C GLY A 254 15.66 -12.14 3.34
N GLU A 255 15.60 -13.31 2.69
CA GLU A 255 16.71 -13.86 1.90
C GLU A 255 17.02 -13.04 0.65
N CYS A 256 15.98 -12.61 -0.08
CA CYS A 256 16.11 -11.84 -1.32
C CYS A 256 16.51 -10.38 -1.06
N PHE A 257 16.07 -9.82 0.07
CA PHE A 257 16.25 -8.42 0.44
C PHE A 257 16.94 -8.30 1.80
N PRO A 258 18.22 -8.68 1.91
CA PRO A 258 18.94 -8.49 3.16
C PRO A 258 19.02 -7.00 3.51
N GLY A 259 18.93 -6.67 4.81
CA GLY A 259 19.05 -5.29 5.29
C GLY A 259 17.81 -4.44 5.06
N ILE A 260 16.61 -4.96 5.30
CA ILE A 260 15.40 -4.13 5.40
C ILE A 260 15.54 -3.24 6.65
N ASP A 261 15.65 -1.94 6.48
CA ASP A 261 15.81 -0.99 7.58
C ASP A 261 14.55 -0.90 8.44
N MET A 262 13.38 -0.92 7.79
CA MET A 262 12.10 -0.82 8.48
C MET A 262 10.99 -1.60 7.78
N ALA A 263 10.22 -2.35 8.56
CA ALA A 263 9.04 -3.08 8.10
C ALA A 263 7.75 -2.53 8.73
N LEU A 264 6.74 -2.28 7.90
CA LEU A 264 5.40 -1.88 8.30
C LEU A 264 4.55 -3.15 8.31
N ILE A 265 4.12 -3.60 9.50
CA ILE A 265 3.55 -4.93 9.72
C ILE A 265 2.18 -4.82 10.43
N PRO A 266 1.10 -5.42 9.91
CA PRO A 266 -0.23 -5.30 10.48
C PRO A 266 -0.31 -6.07 11.81
N ILE A 267 -1.00 -5.50 12.79
CA ILE A 267 -1.22 -6.13 14.10
C ILE A 267 -2.70 -6.15 14.52
N GLY A 268 -3.60 -5.75 13.62
CA GLY A 268 -5.04 -5.65 13.86
C GLY A 268 -5.86 -6.58 12.98
N ALA A 269 -7.18 -6.57 13.18
CA ALA A 269 -8.16 -7.39 12.45
C ALA A 269 -7.90 -8.92 12.53
N TYR A 270 -7.23 -9.41 13.56
CA TYR A 270 -6.82 -10.82 13.62
C TYR A 270 -7.84 -11.77 14.26
N ASP A 271 -8.94 -11.26 14.82
CA ASP A 271 -9.91 -12.06 15.58
C ASP A 271 -11.30 -12.15 14.91
N PRO A 272 -11.97 -13.32 15.00
CA PRO A 272 -11.53 -14.55 15.67
C PRO A 272 -10.50 -15.34 14.85
N ARG A 273 -9.45 -15.86 15.50
CA ARG A 273 -8.34 -16.58 14.83
C ARG A 273 -8.77 -17.66 13.83
N TRP A 274 -9.75 -18.51 14.15
CA TRP A 274 -10.18 -19.58 13.23
C TRP A 274 -10.68 -19.07 11.87
N PHE A 275 -11.16 -17.82 11.82
CA PHE A 275 -11.66 -17.17 10.63
C PHE A 275 -10.62 -16.26 9.99
N MET A 276 -9.94 -15.41 10.78
CA MET A 276 -9.08 -14.36 10.26
C MET A 276 -7.65 -14.80 9.95
N LYS A 277 -7.12 -15.87 10.58
CA LYS A 277 -5.68 -16.23 10.54
C LYS A 277 -5.07 -16.37 9.14
N ASP A 278 -5.89 -16.78 8.17
CA ASP A 278 -5.38 -17.04 6.83
C ASP A 278 -5.09 -15.74 6.07
N ALA A 279 -5.76 -14.64 6.43
CA ALA A 279 -5.66 -13.33 5.77
C ALA A 279 -5.08 -12.21 6.66
N HIS A 280 -5.09 -12.39 7.99
CA HIS A 280 -4.61 -11.41 8.95
C HIS A 280 -3.82 -12.09 10.09
N MET A 281 -2.58 -11.65 10.23
CA MET A 281 -1.69 -12.07 11.31
C MET A 281 -2.10 -11.43 12.65
N ASN A 282 -1.87 -12.15 13.75
CA ASN A 282 -1.95 -11.56 15.09
C ASN A 282 -0.61 -10.89 15.47
N PRO A 283 -0.53 -10.17 16.61
CA PRO A 283 0.71 -9.52 17.04
C PRO A 283 1.89 -10.48 17.21
N GLU A 284 1.66 -11.71 17.66
CA GLU A 284 2.72 -12.71 17.81
C GLU A 284 3.29 -13.15 16.45
N GLU A 285 2.42 -13.41 15.47
CA GLU A 285 2.83 -13.69 14.09
C GLU A 285 3.50 -12.48 13.45
N ALA A 286 3.07 -11.25 13.74
CA ALA A 286 3.73 -10.03 13.27
C ALA A 286 5.19 -9.92 13.78
N VAL A 287 5.45 -10.31 15.02
CA VAL A 287 6.83 -10.41 15.56
C VAL A 287 7.61 -11.50 14.83
N GLN A 288 6.99 -12.64 14.51
CA GLN A 288 7.64 -13.68 13.72
C GLN A 288 7.98 -13.20 12.30
N VAL A 289 7.07 -12.47 11.64
CA VAL A 289 7.31 -11.86 10.32
C VAL A 289 8.49 -10.88 10.37
N PHE A 290 8.56 -10.03 11.39
CA PHE A 290 9.71 -9.14 11.62
C PHE A 290 11.03 -9.90 11.68
N GLN A 291 11.07 -11.01 12.42
CA GLN A 291 12.26 -11.87 12.55
C GLN A 291 12.60 -12.59 11.24
N ASP A 292 11.59 -13.15 10.57
CA ASP A 292 11.74 -13.91 9.33
C ASP A 292 12.30 -13.04 8.19
N MET A 293 11.89 -11.76 8.10
CA MET A 293 12.43 -10.81 7.14
C MET A 293 13.83 -10.29 7.51
N GLY A 294 14.28 -10.49 8.75
CA GLY A 294 15.54 -9.94 9.25
C GLY A 294 15.57 -8.40 9.23
N ALA A 295 14.41 -7.75 9.43
CA ALA A 295 14.32 -6.29 9.42
C ALA A 295 15.00 -5.69 10.66
N VAL A 296 15.54 -4.47 10.54
CA VAL A 296 16.21 -3.78 11.65
C VAL A 296 15.19 -3.18 12.62
N GLN A 297 14.13 -2.57 12.08
CA GLN A 297 13.03 -1.99 12.85
C GLN A 297 11.67 -2.42 12.28
N ALA A 298 10.62 -2.34 13.10
CA ALA A 298 9.25 -2.54 12.65
C ALA A 298 8.28 -1.56 13.30
N VAL A 299 7.21 -1.25 12.57
CA VAL A 299 6.07 -0.48 13.05
C VAL A 299 4.79 -1.28 12.86
N GLY A 300 4.01 -1.42 13.94
CA GLY A 300 2.70 -2.05 13.92
C GLY A 300 1.65 -1.15 13.29
N MET A 301 0.92 -1.65 12.28
CA MET A 301 -0.11 -0.92 11.53
C MET A 301 -1.43 -1.69 11.44
N HIS A 302 -2.40 -1.21 10.65
CA HIS A 302 -3.70 -1.86 10.44
C HIS A 302 -4.55 -2.00 11.73
N TRP A 303 -4.36 -1.08 12.68
CA TRP A 303 -5.04 -1.08 13.98
C TRP A 303 -5.37 0.34 14.46
N GLY A 304 -6.27 0.45 15.44
CA GLY A 304 -6.57 1.71 16.13
C GLY A 304 -7.23 2.78 15.27
N THR A 305 -7.75 2.41 14.10
CA THR A 305 -8.20 3.32 13.05
C THR A 305 -9.61 3.03 12.62
#